data_AF-A0A2V7Z3W5-F1
#
_entry.id   AF-A0A2V7Z3W5-F1
#
_cell.length_a   1.000
_cell.length_b   1.000
_cell.length_c   1.000
_cell.angle_alpha   90.00
_cell.angle_beta   90.00
_cell.angle_gamma   90.00
#
_symmetry.space_group_name_H-M   'P 1'
#
loop_
_entity.id
_entity.type
_entity.pdbx_description
1 polymer ?
#
loop_
_entity_poly.entity_id
_entity_poly.type
_entity_poly.pdbx_seq_one_letter_code
_entity_poly.pdbx_strand_id
1 'polypeptide(L)'
;MTSPDCRSKKWVICRERLSNATASPSQSISKGAEGINRYHKEFGGFVKKIATFDDWIDAFREWQKSIGLHLPKYSDYQFEAKYGDLKTEEIEFGDFKGNRKWERVTQIPHQPIRDSLLNLIVYQGDTEFASVEQQRNLLETSPSDYDTDSVCRIMVEEMRHGWQMCHLLVTHFGETGKIEARKLLERRSFDNNRLLGSFNVDVDNWVDFFTYTEFVDRDGKFQLNMLSTSGFAPLARSMGPMLKEEGFHLGTGHMGLQRIAKAGRVPTPLLQKYINKWLSTAYDLFGKDHSSSAEWFYVWGLKGRYDEHRHAGDPDREHLNELSREMYKQEVDKLIDQINIQLPADSPKIVAPDMKYHRGIGEFAGKTYSVTGEVLTPAEYEKHLAETLPNPKEQQFIAALMPQPGWIAPRESLTSS
;
A
#
# COMPACT_ATOMS: atom_id res chain seq x y z
N MET A 1 -39.00 40.15 15.87
CA MET A 1 -38.46 40.29 17.23
C MET A 1 -38.36 38.90 17.84
N THR A 2 -37.29 38.36 18.38
CA THR A 2 -35.85 38.67 18.53
C THR A 2 -35.25 37.36 19.06
N SER A 3 -34.05 36.99 18.60
CA SER A 3 -33.17 36.00 19.27
C SER A 3 -32.81 36.48 20.68
N PRO A 4 -32.43 35.58 21.61
CA PRO A 4 -30.99 35.34 21.90
C PRO A 4 -30.69 33.86 22.20
N ASP A 5 -29.63 33.24 21.68
CA ASP A 5 -28.18 33.35 21.90
C ASP A 5 -27.59 32.33 22.90
N CYS A 6 -26.47 31.81 22.42
CA CYS A 6 -25.54 30.78 22.83
C CYS A 6 -24.85 31.06 24.18
N ARG A 7 -24.44 30.00 24.92
CA ARG A 7 -23.03 29.77 25.31
C ARG A 7 -22.81 28.58 26.25
N SER A 8 -21.71 27.89 25.94
CA SER A 8 -20.76 27.21 26.84
C SER A 8 -21.04 25.77 27.30
N LYS A 9 -20.45 24.80 26.59
CA LYS A 9 -19.85 23.62 27.23
C LYS A 9 -18.37 23.57 26.86
N LYS A 10 -17.54 23.55 27.89
CA LYS A 10 -16.07 23.56 27.82
C LYS A 10 -15.57 22.23 27.26
N TRP A 11 -14.71 22.29 26.24
CA TRP A 11 -13.90 21.18 25.77
C TRP A 11 -12.69 21.03 26.69
N VAL A 12 -12.59 19.90 27.40
CA VAL A 12 -11.36 19.48 28.07
C VAL A 12 -10.63 18.59 27.07
N ILE A 13 -9.55 19.13 26.50
CA ILE A 13 -8.64 18.41 25.61
C ILE A 13 -7.77 17.49 26.48
N CYS A 14 -7.95 16.18 26.35
CA CYS A 14 -7.04 15.20 26.92
C CYS A 14 -5.81 15.08 25.99
N ARG A 15 -4.69 15.69 26.40
CA ARG A 15 -3.37 15.43 25.81
C ARG A 15 -2.80 14.17 26.46
N GLU A 16 -2.98 13.01 25.84
CA GLU A 16 -2.19 11.81 26.17
C GLU A 16 -1.53 11.22 24.92
N ARG A 17 -0.22 11.51 24.85
CA ARG A 17 0.90 10.71 24.33
C ARG A 17 0.60 9.60 23.31
N LEU A 18 0.83 9.92 22.04
CA LEU A 18 1.31 8.99 21.02
C LEU A 18 2.79 8.65 21.30
N SER A 19 3.02 7.65 22.14
CA SER A 19 4.31 6.96 22.23
C SER A 19 4.07 5.65 22.98
N ASN A 20 4.10 4.52 22.27
CA ASN A 20 4.56 3.21 22.76
C ASN A 20 4.30 2.14 21.68
N ALA A 21 5.31 1.91 20.84
CA ALA A 21 5.46 0.68 20.06
C ALA A 21 6.96 0.41 19.92
N THR A 22 7.60 -0.04 21.00
CA THR A 22 8.90 -0.71 20.94
C THR A 22 8.89 -1.84 21.98
N ALA A 23 8.89 -3.07 21.49
CA ALA A 23 9.27 -4.24 22.27
C ALA A 23 10.17 -5.11 21.39
N SER A 24 11.47 -5.10 21.70
CA SER A 24 12.43 -6.17 21.43
C SER A 24 13.46 -6.19 22.57
N PRO A 25 14.03 -7.34 22.91
CA PRO A 25 14.56 -7.60 24.24
C PRO A 25 15.97 -7.06 24.50
N SER A 26 16.20 -6.84 25.78
CA SER A 26 17.37 -6.31 26.48
C SER A 26 18.72 -6.94 26.15
N GLN A 27 19.71 -6.09 25.88
CA GLN A 27 21.05 -6.22 26.49
C GLN A 27 21.52 -4.84 27.00
N SER A 28 21.96 -4.85 28.26
CA SER A 28 22.37 -3.72 29.08
C SER A 28 23.74 -3.19 28.73
N ILE A 29 23.92 -1.86 28.64
CA ILE A 29 25.14 -1.12 29.07
C ILE A 29 24.69 0.27 29.56
N SER A 30 25.25 0.69 30.70
CA SER A 30 24.88 1.88 31.47
C SER A 30 25.70 3.14 31.15
N LYS A 31 24.98 4.28 31.21
CA LYS A 31 25.37 5.67 31.60
C LYS A 31 26.29 6.51 30.70
N GLY A 32 25.77 7.71 30.38
CA GLY A 32 26.55 8.91 30.02
C GLY A 32 25.71 9.94 29.28
N ALA A 33 25.11 10.89 30.01
CA ALA A 33 24.34 11.99 29.45
C ALA A 33 25.27 13.09 28.91
N GLU A 34 25.04 13.55 27.67
CA GLU A 34 25.20 14.94 27.21
C GLU A 34 24.70 15.05 25.76
N GLY A 35 23.78 15.99 25.53
CA GLY A 35 23.07 16.16 24.27
C GLY A 35 23.99 16.68 23.16
N ILE A 36 24.25 15.85 22.15
CA ILE A 36 24.73 16.27 20.84
C ILE A 36 24.01 15.41 19.80
N ASN A 37 23.34 16.10 18.87
CA ASN A 37 22.70 15.58 17.68
C ASN A 37 23.66 14.67 16.88
N ARG A 38 23.58 13.35 17.08
CA ARG A 38 24.40 12.33 16.40
C ARG A 38 23.54 11.40 15.55
N TYR A 39 23.00 11.92 14.46
CA TYR A 39 22.50 11.12 13.33
C TYR A 39 22.85 11.82 12.01
N HIS A 40 24.12 12.21 11.87
CA HIS A 40 24.59 13.03 10.74
C HIS A 40 25.93 12.56 10.16
N LYS A 41 26.29 11.29 10.32
CA LYS A 41 27.49 10.77 9.70
C LYS A 41 27.30 9.35 9.20
N GLU A 42 27.63 9.21 7.93
CA GLU A 42 27.88 7.97 7.19
C GLU A 42 26.64 7.33 6.55
N PHE A 43 26.03 8.02 5.58
CA PHE A 43 25.73 7.53 4.22
C PHE A 43 25.47 8.76 3.31
N GLY A 44 25.83 8.66 2.03
CA GLY A 44 26.11 9.78 1.13
C GLY A 44 24.95 10.77 0.88
N GLY A 45 25.34 12.04 0.74
CA GLY A 45 24.59 13.12 0.08
C GLY A 45 23.22 13.45 0.68
N PHE A 46 23.15 14.51 1.50
CA PHE A 46 21.85 15.16 1.78
C PHE A 46 21.14 15.45 0.46
N VAL A 47 19.95 14.90 0.26
CA VAL A 47 19.04 15.39 -0.78
C VAL A 47 18.94 16.90 -0.55
N LYS A 48 19.33 17.68 -1.55
CA LYS A 48 19.38 19.14 -1.44
C LYS A 48 18.05 19.67 -0.96
N LYS A 49 18.08 20.82 -0.27
CA LYS A 49 16.85 21.48 0.18
C LYS A 49 15.93 21.70 -1.03
N ILE A 50 14.72 21.19 -0.96
CA ILE A 50 13.67 21.35 -1.98
C ILE A 50 13.00 22.71 -1.75
N ALA A 51 13.29 23.69 -2.61
CA ALA A 51 12.63 25.00 -2.56
C ALA A 51 11.48 25.10 -3.57
N THR A 52 11.62 24.46 -4.73
CA THR A 52 10.62 24.39 -5.81
C THR A 52 10.27 22.94 -6.16
N PHE A 53 9.28 22.73 -7.03
CA PHE A 53 9.02 21.39 -7.55
C PHE A 53 10.13 20.92 -8.50
N ASP A 54 10.78 21.83 -9.23
CA ASP A 54 11.95 21.50 -10.07
C ASP A 54 13.10 20.93 -9.24
N ASP A 55 13.36 21.49 -8.04
CA ASP A 55 14.35 20.94 -7.11
C ASP A 55 13.98 19.51 -6.68
N TRP A 56 12.68 19.23 -6.51
CA TRP A 56 12.20 17.88 -6.20
C TRP A 56 12.36 16.92 -7.40
N ILE A 57 12.18 17.40 -8.64
CA ILE A 57 12.41 16.61 -9.86
C ILE A 57 13.87 16.16 -9.95
N ASP A 58 14.82 17.04 -9.62
CA ASP A 58 16.23 16.69 -9.56
C ASP A 58 16.51 15.64 -8.48
N ALA A 59 15.93 15.80 -7.29
CA ALA A 59 16.00 14.80 -6.22
C ALA A 59 15.41 13.45 -6.61
N PHE A 60 14.29 13.43 -7.35
CA PHE A 60 13.65 12.22 -7.86
C PHE A 60 14.57 11.49 -8.85
N ARG A 61 15.23 12.21 -9.76
CA ARG A 61 16.22 11.62 -10.69
C ARG A 61 17.45 11.07 -9.96
N GLU A 62 17.89 11.72 -8.88
CA GLU A 62 18.94 11.20 -8.01
C GLU A 62 18.48 9.93 -7.28
N TRP A 63 17.23 9.89 -6.79
CA TRP A 63 16.64 8.71 -6.19
C TRP A 63 16.62 7.52 -7.16
N GLN A 64 16.14 7.70 -8.40
CA GLN A 64 16.14 6.65 -9.44
C GLN A 64 17.54 6.04 -9.65
N LYS A 65 18.58 6.89 -9.72
CA LYS A 65 19.97 6.43 -9.81
C LYS A 65 20.42 5.68 -8.56
N SER A 66 20.05 6.19 -7.37
CA SER A 66 20.48 5.62 -6.09
C SER A 66 19.94 4.23 -5.82
N ILE A 67 18.76 3.90 -6.37
CA ILE A 67 18.17 2.56 -6.26
C ILE A 67 18.64 1.62 -7.38
N GLY A 68 19.51 2.08 -8.28
CA GLY A 68 20.04 1.27 -9.38
C GLY A 68 19.02 0.96 -10.48
N LEU A 69 17.92 1.72 -10.57
CA LEU A 69 16.83 1.45 -11.51
C LEU A 69 17.25 1.81 -12.94
N HIS A 70 17.16 0.83 -13.85
CA HIS A 70 17.47 1.02 -15.27
C HIS A 70 16.35 0.48 -16.15
N LEU A 71 15.62 1.39 -16.82
CA LEU A 71 14.48 1.05 -17.68
C LEU A 71 14.68 1.61 -19.11
N PRO A 72 15.50 0.96 -19.96
CA PRO A 72 15.85 1.49 -21.29
C PRO A 72 14.66 1.86 -22.17
N LYS A 73 13.60 1.03 -22.18
CA LYS A 73 12.39 1.29 -22.97
C LYS A 73 11.61 2.53 -22.51
N TYR A 74 11.85 2.98 -21.29
CA TYR A 74 11.16 4.08 -20.65
C TYR A 74 12.12 5.23 -20.31
N SER A 75 13.31 5.28 -20.91
CA SER A 75 14.30 6.34 -20.65
C SER A 75 13.77 7.75 -20.93
N ASP A 76 12.87 7.85 -21.91
CA ASP A 76 12.30 9.11 -22.38
C ASP A 76 10.91 9.38 -21.80
N TYR A 77 10.48 8.58 -20.81
CA TYR A 77 9.18 8.74 -20.17
C TYR A 77 9.07 10.12 -19.51
N GLN A 78 8.00 10.84 -19.83
CA GLN A 78 7.71 12.15 -19.28
C GLN A 78 6.77 12.00 -18.09
N PHE A 79 7.30 12.20 -16.89
CA PHE A 79 6.49 12.19 -15.68
C PHE A 79 5.62 13.44 -15.58
N GLU A 80 4.36 13.24 -15.24
CA GLU A 80 3.39 14.30 -15.06
C GLU A 80 2.41 13.97 -13.92
N ALA A 81 1.92 15.01 -13.26
CA ALA A 81 0.78 14.91 -12.35
C ALA A 81 -0.52 14.95 -13.17
N LYS A 82 -1.35 13.90 -13.05
CA LYS A 82 -2.62 13.78 -13.77
C LYS A 82 -3.79 14.04 -12.81
N TYR A 83 -4.67 14.94 -13.20
CA TYR A 83 -5.88 15.25 -12.45
C TYR A 83 -7.10 14.99 -13.35
N GLY A 84 -7.97 14.08 -12.91
CA GLY A 84 -9.24 13.82 -13.58
C GLY A 84 -10.36 14.73 -13.08
N ASP A 85 -11.57 14.44 -13.53
CA ASP A 85 -12.78 15.14 -13.10
C ASP A 85 -13.24 14.68 -11.71
N LEU A 86 -13.93 15.57 -11.00
CA LEU A 86 -14.65 15.20 -9.78
C LEU A 86 -15.94 14.49 -10.16
N LYS A 87 -16.31 13.45 -9.38
CA LYS A 87 -17.64 12.83 -9.47
C LYS A 87 -18.75 13.79 -9.02
N THR A 88 -18.45 14.66 -8.06
CA THR A 88 -19.32 15.71 -7.54
C THR A 88 -18.48 16.87 -6.98
N GLU A 89 -19.02 18.09 -7.04
CA GLU A 89 -18.41 19.30 -6.46
C GLU A 89 -18.66 19.41 -4.94
N GLU A 90 -19.51 18.56 -4.37
CA GLU A 90 -19.88 18.57 -2.95
C GLU A 90 -19.13 17.50 -2.15
N ILE A 91 -18.94 17.75 -0.86
CA ILE A 91 -18.45 16.78 0.10
C ILE A 91 -19.58 15.75 0.35
N GLU A 92 -19.27 14.47 0.20
CA GLU A 92 -20.29 13.41 0.09
C GLU A 92 -20.71 12.83 1.45
N PHE A 93 -19.85 12.95 2.47
CA PHE A 93 -19.98 12.31 3.77
C PHE A 93 -19.36 13.15 4.90
N GLY A 94 -19.56 12.70 6.14
CA GLY A 94 -19.07 13.38 7.34
C GLY A 94 -19.83 14.66 7.68
N ASP A 95 -19.29 15.43 8.63
CA ASP A 95 -19.92 16.63 9.19
C ASP A 95 -19.95 17.80 8.20
N PHE A 96 -19.14 17.74 7.14
CA PHE A 96 -19.09 18.73 6.08
C PHE A 96 -19.92 18.34 4.84
N LYS A 97 -20.70 17.25 4.91
CA LYS A 97 -21.54 16.78 3.81
C LYS A 97 -22.43 17.91 3.25
N GLY A 98 -22.49 18.00 1.91
CA GLY A 98 -23.26 19.02 1.18
C GLY A 98 -22.55 20.37 1.02
N ASN A 99 -21.43 20.60 1.72
CA ASN A 99 -20.58 21.76 1.42
C ASN A 99 -19.80 21.53 0.13
N ARG A 100 -19.36 22.61 -0.53
CA ARG A 100 -18.43 22.50 -1.66
C ARG A 100 -17.09 21.91 -1.22
N LYS A 101 -16.52 21.02 -2.03
CA LYS A 101 -15.16 20.49 -1.83
C LYS A 101 -14.12 21.63 -1.77
N TRP A 102 -13.08 21.44 -0.96
CA TRP A 102 -12.00 22.39 -0.76
C TRP A 102 -10.99 22.30 -1.92
N GLU A 103 -10.74 23.43 -2.57
CA GLU A 103 -9.71 23.59 -3.61
C GLU A 103 -8.34 23.95 -3.03
N ARG A 104 -8.31 24.52 -1.82
CA ARG A 104 -7.08 24.93 -1.14
C ARG A 104 -7.11 24.49 0.31
N VAL A 105 -5.94 24.12 0.84
CA VAL A 105 -5.75 23.74 2.25
C VAL A 105 -6.20 24.86 3.21
N THR A 106 -6.13 26.13 2.80
CA THR A 106 -6.61 27.27 3.61
C THR A 106 -8.13 27.35 3.75
N GLN A 107 -8.90 26.62 2.94
CA GLN A 107 -10.36 26.51 3.07
C GLN A 107 -10.78 25.45 4.09
N ILE A 108 -9.87 24.57 4.50
CA ILE A 108 -10.12 23.53 5.50
C ILE A 108 -10.14 24.20 6.88
N PRO A 109 -11.21 24.08 7.69
CA PRO A 109 -11.44 24.96 8.85
C PRO A 109 -10.50 24.73 10.04
N HIS A 110 -10.01 23.50 10.25
CA HIS A 110 -9.25 23.13 11.45
C HIS A 110 -7.89 22.51 11.11
N GLN A 111 -6.87 22.83 11.91
CA GLN A 111 -5.50 22.32 11.71
C GLN A 111 -5.42 20.78 11.74
N PRO A 112 -6.08 20.05 12.66
CA PRO A 112 -6.04 18.59 12.66
C PRO A 112 -6.54 17.94 11.37
N ILE A 113 -7.50 18.57 10.67
CA ILE A 113 -8.00 18.09 9.38
C ILE A 113 -6.91 18.26 8.31
N ARG A 114 -6.22 19.40 8.32
CA ARG A 114 -5.10 19.68 7.39
C ARG A 114 -3.93 18.72 7.62
N ASP A 115 -3.58 18.46 8.87
CA ASP A 115 -2.50 17.52 9.24
C ASP A 115 -2.86 16.09 8.85
N SER A 116 -4.13 15.70 9.02
CA SER A 116 -4.63 14.37 8.63
C SER A 116 -4.64 14.17 7.13
N LEU A 117 -5.06 15.19 6.37
CA LEU A 117 -4.99 15.19 4.92
C LEU A 117 -3.54 15.08 4.43
N LEU A 118 -2.61 15.83 5.04
CA LEU A 118 -1.18 15.72 4.75
C LEU A 118 -0.71 14.28 4.96
N ASN A 119 -1.01 13.69 6.11
CA ASN A 119 -0.61 12.32 6.42
C ASN A 119 -1.17 11.30 5.40
N LEU A 120 -2.44 11.42 5.00
CA LEU A 120 -3.02 10.53 3.97
C LEU A 120 -2.23 10.59 2.65
N ILE A 121 -1.85 11.79 2.21
CA ILE A 121 -1.05 11.98 0.98
C ILE A 121 0.37 11.42 1.14
N VAL A 122 0.98 11.61 2.31
CA VAL A 122 2.33 11.08 2.59
C VAL A 122 2.35 9.57 2.61
N TYR A 123 1.38 8.92 3.26
CA TYR A 123 1.31 7.47 3.32
C TYR A 123 1.04 6.87 1.94
N GLN A 124 0.12 7.43 1.16
CA GLN A 124 -0.10 7.02 -0.23
C GLN A 124 1.15 7.22 -1.08
N GLY A 125 1.82 8.37 -0.99
CA GLY A 125 3.03 8.61 -1.78
C GLY A 125 4.20 7.68 -1.40
N ASP A 126 4.24 7.16 -0.17
CA ASP A 126 5.35 6.34 0.32
C ASP A 126 5.30 4.93 -0.27
N THR A 127 4.09 4.41 -0.49
CA THR A 127 3.89 3.08 -1.09
C THR A 127 4.43 3.02 -2.50
N GLU A 128 4.25 4.08 -3.28
CA GLU A 128 4.57 4.06 -4.72
C GLU A 128 6.09 4.01 -4.95
N PHE A 129 6.88 4.68 -4.11
CA PHE A 129 8.35 4.56 -4.18
C PHE A 129 8.84 3.24 -3.60
N ALA A 130 8.14 2.71 -2.59
CA ALA A 130 8.51 1.45 -1.98
C ALA A 130 8.28 0.26 -2.91
N SER A 131 7.18 0.22 -3.66
CA SER A 131 6.87 -0.86 -4.59
C SER A 131 7.93 -0.95 -5.70
N VAL A 132 8.37 0.20 -6.24
CA VAL A 132 9.48 0.29 -7.21
C VAL A 132 10.77 -0.28 -6.63
N GLU A 133 11.09 0.08 -5.39
CA GLU A 133 12.28 -0.43 -4.72
C GLU A 133 12.20 -1.94 -4.49
N GLN A 134 11.08 -2.47 -4.02
CA GLN A 134 10.88 -3.90 -3.79
C GLN A 134 11.07 -4.71 -5.09
N GLN A 135 10.61 -4.17 -6.21
CA GLN A 135 10.55 -4.87 -7.49
C GLN A 135 11.83 -4.74 -8.36
N ARG A 136 12.76 -3.85 -7.99
CA ARG A 136 13.88 -3.40 -8.86
C ARG A 136 14.79 -4.51 -9.43
N ASN A 137 14.91 -5.64 -8.72
CA ASN A 137 15.78 -6.75 -9.12
C ASN A 137 15.09 -7.78 -10.04
N LEU A 138 13.78 -7.67 -10.27
CA LEU A 138 13.02 -8.65 -11.07
C LEU A 138 13.45 -8.72 -12.53
N LEU A 139 14.00 -7.64 -13.06
CA LEU A 139 14.46 -7.55 -14.45
C LEU A 139 15.56 -8.57 -14.79
N GLU A 140 16.34 -9.00 -13.80
CA GLU A 140 17.44 -9.96 -13.99
C GLU A 140 16.96 -11.38 -14.34
N THR A 141 15.71 -11.72 -13.98
CA THR A 141 15.16 -13.08 -14.08
C THR A 141 13.84 -13.13 -14.85
N SER A 142 13.58 -12.11 -15.68
CA SER A 142 12.30 -11.99 -16.39
C SER A 142 11.96 -13.20 -17.26
N PRO A 143 10.73 -13.73 -17.17
CA PRO A 143 10.33 -14.93 -17.92
C PRO A 143 10.06 -14.69 -19.40
N SER A 144 9.80 -13.44 -19.81
CA SER A 144 9.57 -13.09 -21.22
C SER A 144 9.70 -11.59 -21.46
N ASP A 145 9.83 -11.18 -22.72
CA ASP A 145 9.82 -9.76 -23.11
C ASP A 145 8.51 -9.05 -22.72
N TYR A 146 7.39 -9.78 -22.72
CA TYR A 146 6.09 -9.29 -22.28
C TYR A 146 6.08 -8.99 -20.78
N ASP A 147 6.63 -9.89 -19.98
CA ASP A 147 6.70 -9.74 -18.53
C ASP A 147 7.69 -8.63 -18.15
N THR A 148 8.81 -8.53 -18.86
CA THR A 148 9.76 -7.40 -18.75
C THR A 148 9.07 -6.08 -19.00
N ASP A 149 8.30 -5.97 -20.09
CA ASP A 149 7.57 -4.74 -20.41
C ASP A 149 6.51 -4.41 -19.36
N SER A 150 5.82 -5.43 -18.84
CA SER A 150 4.77 -5.27 -17.83
C SER A 150 5.33 -4.74 -16.51
N VAL A 151 6.41 -5.32 -15.99
CA VAL A 151 7.04 -4.83 -14.75
C VAL A 151 7.65 -3.44 -14.93
N CYS A 152 8.27 -3.15 -16.08
CA CYS A 152 8.80 -1.82 -16.37
C CYS A 152 7.68 -0.77 -16.41
N ARG A 153 6.55 -1.10 -17.03
CA ARG A 153 5.37 -0.22 -17.05
C ARG A 153 4.84 0.03 -15.65
N ILE A 154 4.68 -1.02 -14.84
CA ILE A 154 4.23 -0.89 -13.43
C ILE A 154 5.17 0.05 -12.68
N MET A 155 6.49 -0.19 -12.69
CA MET A 155 7.46 0.68 -12.01
C MET A 155 7.36 2.14 -12.45
N VAL A 156 7.13 2.40 -13.73
CA VAL A 156 7.01 3.77 -14.25
C VAL A 156 5.69 4.42 -13.82
N GLU A 157 4.59 3.69 -13.87
CA GLU A 157 3.30 4.17 -13.38
C GLU A 157 3.36 4.45 -11.87
N GLU A 158 3.99 3.57 -11.08
CA GLU A 158 4.20 3.75 -9.64
C GLU A 158 5.05 5.00 -9.32
N MET A 159 6.16 5.18 -10.03
CA MET A 159 6.94 6.42 -9.93
C MET A 159 6.10 7.66 -10.28
N ARG A 160 5.18 7.55 -11.25
CA ARG A 160 4.26 8.63 -11.63
C ARG A 160 3.20 8.89 -10.54
N HIS A 161 2.74 7.85 -9.83
CA HIS A 161 1.83 8.01 -8.68
C HIS A 161 2.55 8.75 -7.55
N GLY A 162 3.78 8.34 -7.22
CA GLY A 162 4.62 9.01 -6.23
C GLY A 162 4.92 10.47 -6.62
N TRP A 163 5.22 10.72 -7.90
CA TRP A 163 5.35 12.08 -8.46
C TRP A 163 4.11 12.93 -8.22
N GLN A 164 2.93 12.36 -8.47
CA GLN A 164 1.66 13.06 -8.30
C GLN A 164 1.35 13.39 -6.83
N MET A 165 1.66 12.47 -5.89
CA MET A 165 1.54 12.76 -4.46
C MET A 165 2.52 13.85 -4.03
N CYS A 166 3.77 13.80 -4.49
CA CYS A 166 4.75 14.86 -4.23
C CYS A 166 4.35 16.21 -4.84
N HIS A 167 3.72 16.21 -6.01
CA HIS A 167 3.16 17.43 -6.60
C HIS A 167 2.07 18.04 -5.71
N LEU A 168 1.16 17.22 -5.15
CA LEU A 168 0.17 17.69 -4.19
C LEU A 168 0.82 18.29 -2.94
N LEU A 169 1.81 17.60 -2.38
CA LEU A 169 2.55 18.04 -1.19
C LEU A 169 3.22 19.40 -1.42
N VAL A 170 4.04 19.51 -2.46
CA VAL A 170 4.82 20.72 -2.76
C VAL A 170 3.90 21.90 -3.12
N THR A 171 2.82 21.65 -3.86
CA THR A 171 1.91 22.70 -4.34
C THR A 171 0.98 23.23 -3.25
N HIS A 172 0.47 22.37 -2.37
CA HIS A 172 -0.64 22.75 -1.47
C HIS A 172 -0.24 22.90 0.00
N PHE A 173 0.90 22.34 0.44
CA PHE A 173 1.26 22.26 1.87
C PHE A 173 2.51 23.09 2.25
N GLY A 174 3.01 23.93 1.35
CA GLY A 174 4.12 24.85 1.64
C GLY A 174 5.39 24.13 2.09
N GLU A 175 6.09 24.67 3.09
CA GLU A 175 7.37 24.12 3.55
C GLU A 175 7.23 22.70 4.12
N THR A 176 6.16 22.43 4.87
CA THR A 176 5.90 21.09 5.42
C THR A 176 5.72 20.07 4.30
N GLY A 177 4.98 20.42 3.24
CA GLY A 177 4.81 19.56 2.07
C GLY A 177 6.13 19.22 1.38
N LYS A 178 7.02 20.22 1.20
CA LYS A 178 8.35 20.02 0.61
C LYS A 178 9.23 19.10 1.46
N ILE A 179 9.16 19.23 2.78
CA ILE A 179 9.89 18.36 3.72
C ILE A 179 9.41 16.92 3.59
N GLU A 180 8.09 16.68 3.55
CA GLU A 180 7.56 15.33 3.42
C GLU A 180 7.85 14.73 2.03
N ALA A 181 7.74 15.51 0.96
CA ALA A 181 8.10 15.08 -0.40
C ALA A 181 9.58 14.66 -0.52
N ARG A 182 10.48 15.34 0.21
CA ARG A 182 11.89 14.93 0.32
C ARG A 182 12.02 13.60 1.07
N LYS A 183 11.37 13.46 2.23
CA LYS A 183 11.45 12.25 3.06
C LYS A 183 10.96 11.00 2.31
N LEU A 184 9.98 11.15 1.42
CA LEU A 184 9.51 10.05 0.56
C LEU A 184 10.63 9.44 -0.31
N LEU A 185 11.58 10.27 -0.76
CA LEU A 185 12.75 9.87 -1.54
C LEU A 185 13.96 9.51 -0.67
N GLU A 186 13.92 9.71 0.64
CA GLU A 186 14.99 9.35 1.59
C GLU A 186 14.78 7.99 2.23
N ARG A 187 13.52 7.57 2.38
CA ARG A 187 13.19 6.22 2.85
C ARG A 187 13.51 5.15 1.80
N ARG A 188 13.80 3.93 2.26
CA ARG A 188 14.16 2.75 1.46
C ARG A 188 13.46 1.52 2.04
N SER A 189 12.83 0.73 1.19
CA SER A 189 12.23 -0.55 1.58
C SER A 189 13.28 -1.52 2.12
N PHE A 190 14.44 -1.59 1.46
CA PHE A 190 15.55 -2.47 1.84
C PHE A 190 16.36 -2.01 3.08
N ASP A 191 16.11 -0.80 3.59
CA ASP A 191 16.60 -0.36 4.91
C ASP A 191 15.51 -0.51 5.99
N ASN A 192 14.37 -1.13 5.65
CA ASN A 192 13.22 -1.38 6.51
C ASN A 192 12.70 -0.10 7.21
N ASN A 193 12.63 1.02 6.46
CA ASN A 193 12.21 2.30 7.00
C ASN A 193 11.02 2.94 6.25
N ARG A 194 10.38 2.20 5.32
CA ARG A 194 9.08 2.60 4.73
C ARG A 194 7.99 2.60 5.79
N LEU A 195 6.98 3.46 5.62
CA LEU A 195 5.99 3.76 6.65
C LEU A 195 5.05 2.59 6.95
N LEU A 196 4.82 1.71 5.97
CA LEU A 196 3.93 0.56 6.07
C LEU A 196 4.75 -0.74 5.98
N GLY A 197 4.49 -1.67 6.91
CA GLY A 197 5.27 -2.90 7.05
C GLY A 197 5.33 -3.75 5.78
N SER A 198 4.20 -3.87 5.06
CA SER A 198 4.09 -4.64 3.80
C SER A 198 5.04 -4.16 2.72
N PHE A 199 5.37 -2.86 2.73
CA PHE A 199 6.26 -2.20 1.78
C PHE A 199 7.75 -2.29 2.18
N ASN A 200 8.05 -3.02 3.26
CA ASN A 200 9.41 -3.44 3.62
C ASN A 200 9.60 -4.98 3.49
N VAL A 201 8.59 -5.71 3.01
CA VAL A 201 8.69 -7.16 2.79
C VAL A 201 9.37 -7.43 1.45
N ASP A 202 10.34 -8.34 1.40
CA ASP A 202 11.07 -8.59 0.16
C ASP A 202 10.19 -9.23 -0.95
N VAL A 203 10.37 -8.71 -2.18
CA VAL A 203 9.85 -9.26 -3.44
C VAL A 203 11.04 -9.85 -4.19
N ASP A 204 11.30 -11.14 -3.98
CA ASP A 204 12.56 -11.77 -4.42
C ASP A 204 12.48 -12.44 -5.80
N ASN A 205 11.27 -12.73 -6.27
CA ASN A 205 11.06 -13.52 -7.48
C ASN A 205 9.71 -13.19 -8.13
N TRP A 206 9.47 -13.77 -9.30
CA TRP A 206 8.25 -13.51 -10.06
C TRP A 206 6.98 -14.11 -9.44
N VAL A 207 7.08 -15.15 -8.60
CA VAL A 207 5.90 -15.61 -7.84
C VAL A 207 5.50 -14.53 -6.85
N ASP A 208 6.47 -14.00 -6.08
CA ASP A 208 6.22 -12.86 -5.16
C ASP A 208 5.59 -11.70 -5.92
N PHE A 209 6.19 -11.27 -7.03
CA PHE A 209 5.69 -10.15 -7.83
C PHE A 209 4.23 -10.32 -8.29
N PHE A 210 3.87 -11.48 -8.85
CA PHE A 210 2.50 -11.70 -9.31
C PHE A 210 1.51 -11.80 -8.13
N THR A 211 1.90 -12.38 -6.99
CA THR A 211 1.06 -12.33 -5.78
C THR A 211 0.97 -10.92 -5.19
N TYR A 212 2.05 -10.14 -5.22
CA TYR A 212 2.09 -8.76 -4.73
C TYR A 212 1.15 -7.89 -5.56
N THR A 213 1.31 -7.88 -6.87
CA THR A 213 0.49 -7.09 -7.78
C THR A 213 -0.98 -7.53 -7.80
N GLU A 214 -1.28 -8.80 -7.49
CA GLU A 214 -2.66 -9.26 -7.34
C GLU A 214 -3.31 -8.81 -6.02
N PHE A 215 -2.55 -8.77 -4.93
CA PHE A 215 -3.12 -8.65 -3.58
C PHE A 215 -2.72 -7.37 -2.83
N VAL A 216 -1.47 -6.93 -2.92
CA VAL A 216 -0.97 -5.70 -2.28
C VAL A 216 -1.39 -4.46 -3.07
N ASP A 217 -1.15 -4.40 -4.39
CA ASP A 217 -1.64 -3.29 -5.24
C ASP A 217 -3.18 -3.21 -5.20
N ARG A 218 -3.84 -4.34 -4.98
CA ARG A 218 -5.29 -4.36 -4.80
C ARG A 218 -5.75 -3.62 -3.55
N ASP A 219 -4.95 -3.52 -2.49
CA ASP A 219 -5.23 -2.56 -1.42
C ASP A 219 -5.19 -1.12 -1.96
N GLY A 220 -4.20 -0.79 -2.79
CA GLY A 220 -4.11 0.48 -3.52
C GLY A 220 -5.42 0.85 -4.21
N LYS A 221 -6.03 -0.05 -4.99
CA LYS A 221 -7.38 0.15 -5.57
C LYS A 221 -8.42 0.57 -4.51
N PHE A 222 -8.46 -0.07 -3.35
CA PHE A 222 -9.40 0.25 -2.28
C PHE A 222 -9.09 1.62 -1.66
N GLN A 223 -7.82 1.89 -1.35
CA GLN A 223 -7.36 3.18 -0.82
C GLN A 223 -7.69 4.34 -1.76
N LEU A 224 -7.34 4.20 -3.04
CA LEU A 224 -7.58 5.20 -4.08
C LEU A 224 -9.08 5.42 -4.31
N ASN A 225 -9.92 4.37 -4.30
CA ASN A 225 -11.37 4.51 -4.38
C ASN A 225 -11.92 5.33 -3.21
N MET A 226 -11.53 4.98 -1.97
CA MET A 226 -11.96 5.71 -0.78
C MET A 226 -11.49 7.17 -0.80
N LEU A 227 -10.24 7.44 -1.20
CA LEU A 227 -9.70 8.79 -1.32
C LEU A 227 -10.31 9.58 -2.50
N SER A 228 -10.87 8.92 -3.52
CA SER A 228 -11.54 9.58 -4.64
C SER A 228 -12.78 10.38 -4.21
N THR A 229 -13.31 10.08 -3.02
CA THR A 229 -14.46 10.77 -2.43
C THR A 229 -14.06 11.94 -1.52
N SER A 230 -12.75 12.18 -1.34
CA SER A 230 -12.22 13.20 -0.43
C SER A 230 -12.87 14.57 -0.64
N GLY A 231 -13.08 15.28 0.45
CA GLY A 231 -13.54 16.66 0.47
C GLY A 231 -12.46 17.64 0.01
N PHE A 232 -11.19 17.23 -0.08
CA PHE A 232 -10.14 18.01 -0.73
C PHE A 232 -10.07 17.68 -2.22
N ALA A 233 -10.57 18.60 -3.05
CA ALA A 233 -10.76 18.41 -4.48
C ALA A 233 -9.47 18.03 -5.23
N PRO A 234 -8.28 18.64 -4.98
CA PRO A 234 -7.05 18.23 -5.66
C PRO A 234 -6.67 16.76 -5.42
N LEU A 235 -6.86 16.26 -4.19
CA LEU A 235 -6.62 14.84 -3.88
C LEU A 235 -7.65 13.95 -4.60
N ALA A 236 -8.94 14.27 -4.50
CA ALA A 236 -10.00 13.51 -5.15
C ALA A 236 -9.79 13.40 -6.68
N ARG A 237 -9.43 14.51 -7.35
CA ARG A 237 -9.13 14.53 -8.80
C ARG A 237 -7.94 13.66 -9.18
N SER A 238 -6.96 13.53 -8.29
CA SER A 238 -5.74 12.77 -8.55
C SER A 238 -5.98 11.25 -8.60
N MET A 239 -7.05 10.77 -7.94
CA MET A 239 -7.35 9.34 -7.79
C MET A 239 -7.83 8.69 -9.08
N GLY A 240 -8.65 9.37 -9.89
CA GLY A 240 -9.24 8.81 -11.10
C GLY A 240 -8.21 8.30 -12.11
N PRO A 241 -7.19 9.10 -12.48
CA PRO A 241 -6.09 8.64 -13.33
C PRO A 241 -5.28 7.49 -12.73
N MET A 242 -4.95 7.51 -11.44
CA MET A 242 -4.23 6.41 -10.77
C MET A 242 -5.03 5.12 -10.82
N LEU A 243 -6.34 5.15 -10.50
CA LEU A 243 -7.23 3.99 -10.59
C LEU A 243 -7.30 3.36 -11.99
N LYS A 244 -7.12 4.15 -13.05
CA LYS A 244 -7.08 3.62 -14.44
C LYS A 244 -5.78 2.87 -14.70
N GLU A 245 -4.66 3.37 -14.18
CA GLU A 245 -3.35 2.74 -14.28
C GLU A 245 -3.29 1.47 -13.40
N GLU A 246 -3.84 1.54 -12.19
CA GLU A 246 -3.94 0.41 -11.24
C GLU A 246 -4.57 -0.84 -11.87
N GLY A 247 -5.58 -0.65 -12.74
CA GLY A 247 -6.22 -1.75 -13.44
C GLY A 247 -5.25 -2.61 -14.26
N PHE A 248 -4.15 -2.03 -14.77
CA PHE A 248 -3.08 -2.77 -15.44
C PHE A 248 -2.24 -3.59 -14.46
N HIS A 249 -1.97 -3.06 -13.27
CA HIS A 249 -1.15 -3.72 -12.24
C HIS A 249 -1.87 -4.98 -11.75
N LEU A 250 -3.13 -4.81 -11.35
CA LEU A 250 -4.01 -5.91 -10.93
C LEU A 250 -4.20 -6.96 -12.02
N GLY A 251 -4.37 -6.51 -13.28
CA GLY A 251 -4.48 -7.41 -14.42
C GLY A 251 -3.20 -8.23 -14.66
N THR A 252 -2.03 -7.62 -14.43
CA THR A 252 -0.73 -8.27 -14.55
C THR A 252 -0.55 -9.35 -13.48
N GLY A 253 -0.86 -9.02 -12.21
CA GLY A 253 -0.83 -9.99 -11.11
C GLY A 253 -1.77 -11.17 -11.34
N HIS A 254 -3.05 -10.89 -11.61
CA HIS A 254 -4.07 -11.90 -11.84
C HIS A 254 -3.67 -12.87 -12.97
N MET A 255 -3.30 -12.31 -14.13
CA MET A 255 -2.92 -13.10 -15.30
C MET A 255 -1.63 -13.89 -15.05
N GLY A 256 -0.67 -13.30 -14.34
CA GLY A 256 0.56 -13.98 -13.94
C GLY A 256 0.29 -15.22 -13.09
N LEU A 257 -0.57 -15.10 -12.06
CA LEU A 257 -0.96 -16.23 -11.22
C LEU A 257 -1.74 -17.29 -11.99
N GLN A 258 -2.64 -16.91 -12.90
CA GLN A 258 -3.32 -17.85 -13.80
C GLN A 258 -2.33 -18.61 -14.69
N ARG A 259 -1.31 -17.93 -15.23
CA ARG A 259 -0.27 -18.55 -16.06
C ARG A 259 0.62 -19.49 -15.26
N ILE A 260 0.93 -19.16 -14.00
CA ILE A 260 1.66 -20.04 -13.08
C ILE A 260 0.82 -21.29 -12.77
N ALA A 261 -0.44 -21.10 -12.40
CA ALA A 261 -1.38 -22.18 -12.11
C ALA A 261 -1.52 -23.14 -13.30
N LYS A 262 -1.70 -22.58 -14.52
CA LYS A 262 -1.82 -23.35 -15.76
C LYS A 262 -0.57 -24.14 -16.12
N ALA A 263 0.62 -23.58 -15.90
CA ALA A 263 1.87 -24.27 -16.17
C ALA A 263 2.12 -25.44 -15.20
N GLY A 264 1.64 -25.31 -13.95
CA GLY A 264 1.73 -26.37 -12.93
C GLY A 264 3.15 -26.71 -12.48
N ARG A 265 4.15 -25.89 -12.82
CA ARG A 265 5.57 -26.11 -12.46
C ARG A 265 5.92 -25.60 -11.06
N VAL A 266 5.21 -24.57 -10.59
CA VAL A 266 5.20 -24.20 -9.17
C VAL A 266 4.20 -25.13 -8.48
N PRO A 267 4.63 -26.00 -7.55
CA PRO A 267 3.71 -26.89 -6.86
C PRO A 267 2.61 -26.09 -6.16
N THR A 268 1.36 -26.52 -6.31
CA THR A 268 0.21 -25.80 -5.73
C THR A 268 0.34 -25.56 -4.22
N PRO A 269 0.86 -26.49 -3.39
CA PRO A 269 1.12 -26.21 -1.98
C PRO A 269 2.12 -25.08 -1.76
N LEU A 270 3.11 -24.92 -2.63
CA LEU A 270 4.06 -23.81 -2.53
C LEU A 270 3.43 -22.49 -2.97
N LEU A 271 2.64 -22.49 -4.06
CA LEU A 271 1.89 -21.31 -4.47
C LEU A 271 0.95 -20.81 -3.35
N GLN A 272 0.28 -21.73 -2.64
CA GLN A 272 -0.52 -21.40 -1.46
C GLN A 272 0.28 -20.66 -0.38
N LYS A 273 1.55 -21.00 -0.17
CA LYS A 273 2.39 -20.31 0.83
C LYS A 273 2.71 -18.87 0.44
N TYR A 274 2.97 -18.60 -0.84
CA TYR A 274 3.15 -17.23 -1.34
C TYR A 274 1.87 -16.41 -1.18
N ILE A 275 0.72 -17.02 -1.45
CA ILE A 275 -0.60 -16.39 -1.23
C ILE A 275 -0.81 -16.10 0.26
N ASN A 276 -0.45 -17.03 1.14
CA ASN A 276 -0.51 -16.81 2.59
C ASN A 276 0.38 -15.63 3.02
N LYS A 277 1.63 -15.56 2.55
CA LYS A 277 2.59 -14.48 2.83
C LYS A 277 2.01 -13.12 2.44
N TRP A 278 1.51 -12.98 1.22
CA TRP A 278 1.09 -11.68 0.68
C TRP A 278 -0.30 -11.25 1.14
N LEU A 279 -1.25 -12.17 1.32
CA LEU A 279 -2.57 -11.80 1.83
C LEU A 279 -2.54 -11.41 3.31
N SER A 280 -1.75 -12.10 4.15
CA SER A 280 -1.68 -11.72 5.57
C SER A 280 -1.12 -10.31 5.75
N THR A 281 -0.14 -9.92 4.93
CA THR A 281 0.39 -8.55 4.97
C THR A 281 -0.56 -7.53 4.31
N ALA A 282 -1.28 -7.88 3.25
CA ALA A 282 -2.28 -7.00 2.64
C ALA A 282 -3.43 -6.67 3.60
N TYR A 283 -3.85 -7.63 4.45
CA TYR A 283 -4.86 -7.38 5.48
C TYR A 283 -4.46 -6.32 6.51
N ASP A 284 -3.16 -6.16 6.78
CA ASP A 284 -2.64 -5.14 7.70
C ASP A 284 -2.71 -3.72 7.11
N LEU A 285 -2.71 -3.57 5.79
CA LEU A 285 -2.74 -2.25 5.12
C LEU A 285 -4.04 -1.47 5.39
N PHE A 286 -5.14 -2.17 5.65
CA PHE A 286 -6.39 -1.55 6.08
C PHE A 286 -6.32 -0.93 7.48
N GLY A 287 -5.27 -1.21 8.26
CA GLY A 287 -5.07 -0.66 9.60
C GLY A 287 -5.80 -1.44 10.70
N LYS A 288 -6.01 -0.79 11.85
CA LYS A 288 -6.69 -1.38 13.02
C LYS A 288 -8.20 -1.49 12.78
N ASP A 289 -8.80 -2.52 13.36
CA ASP A 289 -10.24 -2.85 13.28
C ASP A 289 -11.08 -1.70 13.86
N HIS A 290 -10.80 -1.33 15.12
CA HIS A 290 -11.29 -0.10 15.74
C HIS A 290 -10.26 1.02 15.60
N SER A 291 -10.58 2.04 14.80
CA SER A 291 -9.63 3.10 14.45
C SER A 291 -10.23 4.50 14.59
N SER A 292 -9.83 5.22 15.65
CA SER A 292 -10.19 6.63 15.83
C SER A 292 -9.72 7.50 14.65
N SER A 293 -8.57 7.17 14.03
CA SER A 293 -8.09 7.89 12.85
C SER A 293 -9.04 7.71 11.66
N ALA A 294 -9.50 6.48 11.40
CA ALA A 294 -10.42 6.21 10.31
C ALA A 294 -11.78 6.89 10.54
N GLU A 295 -12.30 6.83 11.77
CA GLU A 295 -13.49 7.56 12.19
C GLU A 295 -13.35 9.06 11.88
N TRP A 296 -12.26 9.70 12.33
CA TRP A 296 -12.07 11.13 12.11
C TRP A 296 -11.83 11.49 10.64
N PHE A 297 -11.17 10.64 9.86
CA PHE A 297 -11.07 10.85 8.41
C PHE A 297 -12.44 10.84 7.75
N TYR A 298 -13.34 9.96 8.19
CA TYR A 298 -14.72 9.94 7.71
C TYR A 298 -15.48 11.18 8.15
N VAL A 299 -15.48 11.50 9.46
CA VAL A 299 -16.19 12.65 10.03
C VAL A 299 -15.74 13.96 9.39
N TRP A 300 -14.45 14.11 9.10
CA TRP A 300 -13.92 15.31 8.45
C TRP A 300 -14.07 15.33 6.93
N GLY A 301 -14.69 14.31 6.33
CA GLY A 301 -14.90 14.25 4.89
C GLY A 301 -13.63 13.97 4.09
N LEU A 302 -12.58 13.39 4.68
CA LEU A 302 -11.28 13.19 4.01
C LEU A 302 -11.18 11.85 3.27
N LYS A 303 -11.75 10.78 3.82
CA LYS A 303 -11.71 9.41 3.26
C LYS A 303 -13.03 8.71 3.56
N GLY A 304 -13.78 8.36 2.51
CA GLY A 304 -15.09 7.69 2.63
C GLY A 304 -14.96 6.16 2.75
N ARG A 305 -16.09 5.46 2.79
CA ARG A 305 -16.09 3.99 2.62
C ARG A 305 -15.75 3.64 1.18
N TYR A 306 -15.27 2.42 0.97
CA TYR A 306 -15.14 1.88 -0.37
C TYR A 306 -16.51 1.87 -1.06
N ASP A 307 -16.60 2.50 -2.24
CA ASP A 307 -17.85 2.76 -2.96
C ASP A 307 -18.90 3.54 -2.14
N GLU A 308 -18.52 4.60 -1.41
CA GLU A 308 -19.40 5.41 -0.53
C GLU A 308 -20.82 5.66 -1.09
N HIS A 309 -20.93 6.06 -2.37
CA HIS A 309 -22.20 6.31 -3.06
C HIS A 309 -23.17 5.12 -3.17
N ARG A 310 -22.69 3.88 -2.97
CA ARG A 310 -23.49 2.65 -3.04
C ARG A 310 -24.08 2.23 -1.70
N HIS A 311 -23.58 2.79 -0.60
CA HIS A 311 -24.03 2.43 0.74
C HIS A 311 -25.34 3.14 1.08
N ALA A 312 -26.36 2.37 1.45
CA ALA A 312 -27.60 2.90 2.01
C ALA A 312 -27.48 2.90 3.55
N GLY A 313 -27.54 4.09 4.17
CA GLY A 313 -27.53 4.25 5.62
C GLY A 313 -26.23 4.81 6.19
N ASP A 314 -26.30 5.10 7.49
CA ASP A 314 -25.18 5.66 8.25
C ASP A 314 -24.06 4.61 8.41
N PRO A 315 -22.79 5.04 8.32
CA PRO A 315 -21.68 4.13 8.53
C PRO A 315 -21.59 3.71 9.99
N ASP A 316 -21.13 2.48 10.22
CA ASP A 316 -20.49 2.14 11.48
C ASP A 316 -19.07 2.73 11.46
N ARG A 317 -18.89 3.85 12.16
CA ARG A 317 -17.65 4.64 12.12
C ARG A 317 -16.50 3.96 12.85
N GLU A 318 -16.80 3.07 13.80
CA GLU A 318 -15.77 2.34 14.54
C GLU A 318 -15.16 1.23 13.68
N HIS A 319 -15.90 0.72 12.68
CA HIS A 319 -15.56 -0.46 11.89
C HIS A 319 -15.28 -0.17 10.40
N LEU A 320 -14.94 1.07 10.02
CA LEU A 320 -14.70 1.46 8.62
C LEU A 320 -13.56 0.68 7.94
N ASN A 321 -12.49 0.44 8.68
CA ASN A 321 -11.33 -0.31 8.20
C ASN A 321 -11.64 -1.79 8.05
N GLU A 322 -12.38 -2.36 9.00
CA GLU A 322 -12.85 -3.75 8.95
C GLU A 322 -13.78 -3.97 7.77
N LEU A 323 -14.78 -3.11 7.57
CA LEU A 323 -15.68 -3.14 6.42
C LEU A 323 -14.90 -3.18 5.09
N SER A 324 -13.89 -2.31 4.95
CA SER A 324 -13.06 -2.27 3.74
C SER A 324 -12.26 -3.56 3.54
N ARG A 325 -11.71 -4.11 4.63
CA ARG A 325 -10.96 -5.38 4.61
C ARG A 325 -11.86 -6.57 4.26
N GLU A 326 -13.09 -6.60 4.76
CA GLU A 326 -14.08 -7.64 4.43
C GLU A 326 -14.48 -7.59 2.95
N MET A 327 -14.74 -6.39 2.41
CA MET A 327 -15.03 -6.21 1.00
C MET A 327 -13.85 -6.64 0.11
N TYR A 328 -12.63 -6.30 0.54
CA TYR A 328 -11.40 -6.77 -0.10
C TYR A 328 -11.30 -8.30 -0.09
N LYS A 329 -11.54 -8.94 1.06
CA LYS A 329 -11.52 -10.40 1.19
C LYS A 329 -12.52 -11.08 0.24
N GLN A 330 -13.74 -10.55 0.17
CA GLN A 330 -14.78 -11.06 -0.74
C GLN A 330 -14.40 -10.94 -2.21
N GLU A 331 -13.66 -9.89 -2.59
CA GLU A 331 -13.12 -9.74 -3.94
C GLU A 331 -11.99 -10.74 -4.20
N VAL A 332 -11.05 -10.86 -3.26
CA VAL A 332 -9.93 -11.82 -3.31
C VAL A 332 -10.41 -13.26 -3.46
N ASP A 333 -11.45 -13.66 -2.72
CA ASP A 333 -11.98 -15.04 -2.80
C ASP A 333 -12.43 -15.39 -4.23
N LYS A 334 -13.12 -14.46 -4.91
CA LYS A 334 -13.56 -14.65 -6.30
C LYS A 334 -12.39 -14.73 -7.27
N LEU A 335 -11.32 -14.00 -7.02
CA LEU A 335 -10.12 -14.02 -7.87
C LEU A 335 -9.34 -15.31 -7.68
N ILE A 336 -9.24 -15.81 -6.45
CA ILE A 336 -8.68 -17.12 -6.16
C ILE A 336 -9.51 -18.23 -6.82
N ASP A 337 -10.83 -18.14 -6.83
CA ASP A 337 -11.69 -19.07 -7.57
C ASP A 337 -11.37 -19.07 -9.07
N GLN A 338 -11.10 -17.90 -9.66
CA GLN A 338 -10.69 -17.79 -11.07
C GLN A 338 -9.30 -18.37 -11.33
N ILE A 339 -8.34 -18.21 -10.41
CA ILE A 339 -7.02 -18.84 -10.49
C ILE A 339 -7.16 -20.37 -10.36
N ASN A 340 -8.03 -20.84 -9.47
CA ASN A 340 -8.34 -22.25 -9.24
C ASN A 340 -8.90 -22.99 -10.47
N ILE A 341 -9.50 -22.28 -11.43
CA ILE A 341 -9.95 -22.85 -12.71
C ILE A 341 -8.76 -23.28 -13.58
N GLN A 342 -7.63 -22.58 -13.45
CA GLN A 342 -6.43 -22.84 -14.26
C GLN A 342 -5.52 -23.91 -13.67
N LEU A 343 -5.75 -24.33 -12.43
CA LEU A 343 -4.96 -25.40 -11.81
C LEU A 343 -5.16 -26.75 -12.52
N PRO A 344 -4.16 -27.64 -12.53
CA PRO A 344 -4.32 -29.03 -12.95
C PRO A 344 -5.48 -29.71 -12.21
N ALA A 345 -6.18 -30.64 -12.87
CA ALA A 345 -7.43 -31.22 -12.38
C ALA A 345 -7.34 -31.82 -10.95
N ASP A 346 -6.22 -32.46 -10.63
CA ASP A 346 -5.99 -33.14 -9.34
C ASP A 346 -5.25 -32.27 -8.30
N SER A 347 -4.99 -30.99 -8.62
CA SER A 347 -4.34 -30.08 -7.68
C SER A 347 -5.29 -29.69 -6.54
N PRO A 348 -4.80 -29.60 -5.29
CA PRO A 348 -5.58 -29.02 -4.20
C PRO A 348 -5.94 -27.58 -4.54
N LYS A 349 -7.14 -27.15 -4.15
CA LYS A 349 -7.58 -25.77 -4.38
C LYS A 349 -6.84 -24.81 -3.48
N ILE A 350 -6.49 -23.66 -4.04
CA ILE A 350 -5.95 -22.52 -3.32
C ILE A 350 -7.10 -21.82 -2.60
N VAL A 351 -6.84 -21.33 -1.39
CA VAL A 351 -7.79 -20.56 -0.59
C VAL A 351 -7.09 -19.34 0.02
N ALA A 352 -7.80 -18.23 0.21
CA ALA A 352 -7.25 -17.14 1.01
C ALA A 352 -7.16 -17.56 2.49
N PRO A 353 -6.09 -17.22 3.22
CA PRO A 353 -6.03 -17.48 4.65
C PRO A 353 -7.09 -16.66 5.38
N ASP A 354 -7.49 -17.14 6.56
CA ASP A 354 -8.34 -16.41 7.50
C ASP A 354 -7.73 -15.02 7.80
N MET A 355 -8.57 -13.99 7.95
CA MET A 355 -8.10 -12.61 8.17
C MET A 355 -7.37 -12.40 9.50
N LYS A 356 -7.41 -13.38 10.41
CA LYS A 356 -6.66 -13.39 11.68
C LYS A 356 -5.26 -13.96 11.54
N TYR A 357 -4.99 -14.71 10.46
CA TYR A 357 -3.72 -15.39 10.24
C TYR A 357 -2.59 -14.37 10.03
N HIS A 358 -1.51 -14.55 10.79
CA HIS A 358 -0.24 -13.86 10.61
C HIS A 358 -0.33 -12.33 10.50
N ARG A 359 -1.12 -11.72 11.40
CA ARG A 359 -1.36 -10.28 11.45
C ARG A 359 -0.32 -9.54 12.30
N GLY A 360 0.13 -8.39 11.80
CA GLY A 360 0.99 -7.44 12.50
C GLY A 360 0.24 -6.20 13.01
N ILE A 361 -0.98 -5.95 12.54
CA ILE A 361 -1.80 -4.78 12.90
C ILE A 361 -3.20 -5.21 13.36
N GLY A 362 -3.78 -4.46 14.30
CA GLY A 362 -5.18 -4.64 14.74
C GLY A 362 -5.34 -5.62 15.89
N GLU A 363 -6.58 -6.08 16.09
CA GLU A 363 -6.97 -6.95 17.19
C GLU A 363 -6.20 -8.28 17.19
N PHE A 364 -5.83 -8.77 16.01
CA PHE A 364 -5.15 -10.07 15.83
C PHE A 364 -3.63 -9.96 15.79
N ALA A 365 -3.07 -8.75 15.95
CA ALA A 365 -1.64 -8.52 15.93
C ALA A 365 -0.89 -9.41 16.95
N GLY A 366 0.06 -10.21 16.47
CA GLY A 366 0.88 -11.08 17.31
C GLY A 366 0.15 -12.26 17.96
N LYS A 367 -1.13 -12.50 17.62
CA LYS A 367 -1.88 -13.68 18.07
C LYS A 367 -1.55 -14.90 17.19
N THR A 368 -1.75 -16.10 17.74
CA THR A 368 -1.31 -17.38 17.17
C THR A 368 -2.43 -18.09 16.41
N TYR A 369 -3.00 -17.45 15.39
CA TYR A 369 -4.06 -18.06 14.56
C TYR A 369 -3.47 -18.88 13.40
N SER A 370 -4.08 -20.03 13.11
CA SER A 370 -3.79 -20.85 11.93
C SER A 370 -4.27 -20.16 10.63
N VAL A 371 -3.97 -20.75 9.46
CA VAL A 371 -4.48 -20.26 8.16
C VAL A 371 -6.00 -20.41 8.01
N THR A 372 -6.61 -21.25 8.85
CA THR A 372 -8.06 -21.53 8.88
C THR A 372 -8.78 -20.85 10.06
N GLY A 373 -8.04 -20.08 10.88
CA GLY A 373 -8.61 -19.22 11.92
C GLY A 373 -8.75 -19.87 13.30
N GLU A 374 -8.19 -21.07 13.52
CA GLU A 374 -8.12 -21.66 14.86
C GLU A 374 -6.98 -21.06 15.68
N VAL A 375 -7.17 -20.96 17.00
CA VAL A 375 -6.10 -20.55 17.92
C VAL A 375 -5.17 -21.74 18.14
N LEU A 376 -3.87 -21.51 17.95
CA LEU A 376 -2.80 -22.48 18.16
C LEU A 376 -2.00 -22.12 19.42
N THR A 377 -1.40 -23.12 20.07
CA THR A 377 -0.35 -22.84 21.08
C THR A 377 0.87 -22.20 20.41
N PRO A 378 1.75 -21.49 21.16
CA PRO A 378 2.96 -20.90 20.58
C PRO A 378 3.83 -21.89 19.80
N ALA A 379 4.03 -23.10 20.32
CA ALA A 379 4.84 -24.13 19.66
C ALA A 379 4.16 -24.67 18.38
N GLU A 380 2.84 -24.86 18.40
CA GLU A 380 2.09 -25.25 17.20
C GLU A 380 2.11 -24.13 16.16
N TYR A 381 2.03 -22.88 16.57
CA TYR A 381 2.06 -21.73 15.67
C TYR A 381 3.43 -21.57 14.99
N GLU A 382 4.54 -21.71 15.72
CA GLU A 382 5.88 -21.68 15.11
C GLU A 382 6.04 -22.78 14.04
N LYS A 383 5.59 -24.00 14.35
CA LYS A 383 5.57 -25.09 13.37
C LYS A 383 4.65 -24.76 12.19
N HIS A 384 3.47 -24.23 12.46
CA HIS A 384 2.48 -23.86 11.45
C HIS A 384 3.04 -22.82 10.49
N LEU A 385 3.68 -21.75 10.99
CA LEU A 385 4.35 -20.74 10.15
C LEU A 385 5.42 -21.34 9.24
N ALA A 386 6.24 -22.27 9.74
CA ALA A 386 7.24 -22.96 8.93
C ALA A 386 6.61 -23.83 7.82
N GLU A 387 5.40 -24.33 8.05
CA GLU A 387 4.63 -25.15 7.10
C GLU A 387 3.82 -24.30 6.12
N THR A 388 3.40 -23.08 6.48
CA THR A 388 2.46 -22.26 5.69
C THR A 388 3.06 -21.00 5.06
N LEU A 389 4.31 -20.65 5.36
CA LEU A 389 5.08 -19.58 4.69
C LEU A 389 6.24 -20.17 3.87
N PRO A 390 6.66 -19.51 2.77
CA PRO A 390 7.78 -19.98 1.97
C PRO A 390 9.06 -20.00 2.81
N ASN A 391 9.75 -21.15 2.85
CA ASN A 391 11.03 -21.29 3.55
C ASN A 391 12.23 -21.12 2.59
N PRO A 392 13.47 -20.99 3.11
CA PRO A 392 14.64 -20.76 2.26
C PRO A 392 14.89 -21.81 1.17
N LYS A 393 14.56 -23.09 1.43
CA LYS A 393 14.70 -24.15 0.42
C LYS A 393 13.68 -24.00 -0.70
N GLU A 394 12.45 -23.60 -0.36
CA GLU A 394 11.39 -23.35 -1.33
C GLU A 394 11.65 -22.08 -2.15
N GLN A 395 12.18 -21.03 -1.52
CA GLN A 395 12.65 -19.84 -2.22
C GLN A 395 13.78 -20.18 -3.20
N GLN A 396 14.75 -21.01 -2.78
CA GLN A 396 15.82 -21.49 -3.66
C GLN A 396 15.28 -22.34 -4.82
N PHE A 397 14.28 -23.19 -4.57
CA PHE A 397 13.60 -23.93 -5.63
C PHE A 397 12.97 -22.99 -6.66
N ILE A 398 12.25 -21.96 -6.22
CA ILE A 398 11.66 -20.96 -7.11
C ILE A 398 12.75 -20.24 -7.91
N ALA A 399 13.82 -19.77 -7.27
CA ALA A 399 14.93 -19.13 -7.96
C ALA A 399 15.57 -20.03 -9.04
N ALA A 400 15.72 -21.33 -8.76
CA ALA A 400 16.23 -22.30 -9.72
C ALA A 400 15.22 -22.67 -10.84
N LEU A 401 13.92 -22.45 -10.60
CA LEU A 401 12.85 -22.71 -11.56
C LEU A 401 12.69 -21.56 -12.57
N MET A 402 12.85 -20.30 -12.14
CA MET A 402 12.66 -19.10 -12.98
C MET A 402 13.42 -19.10 -14.32
N PRO A 403 14.69 -19.55 -14.43
CA PRO A 403 15.37 -19.59 -15.72
C PRO A 403 14.92 -20.76 -16.62
N GLN A 404 14.07 -21.68 -16.14
CA GLN A 404 13.68 -22.86 -16.90
C GLN A 404 12.53 -22.55 -17.87
N PRO A 405 12.65 -22.87 -19.17
CA PRO A 405 11.57 -22.66 -20.13
C PRO A 405 10.25 -23.32 -19.70
N GLY A 406 9.15 -22.57 -19.78
CA GLY A 406 7.81 -23.07 -19.51
C GLY A 406 7.46 -23.23 -18.02
N TRP A 407 8.21 -22.61 -17.09
CA TRP A 407 7.79 -22.54 -15.69
C TRP A 407 6.50 -21.72 -15.49
N ILE A 408 6.26 -20.76 -16.39
CA ILE A 408 5.04 -19.96 -16.51
C ILE A 408 4.48 -20.12 -17.93
N ALA A 409 3.15 -20.23 -18.05
CA ALA A 409 2.51 -20.39 -19.36
C ALA A 409 2.58 -19.09 -20.19
N PRO A 410 2.61 -19.15 -21.53
CA PRO A 410 2.49 -17.96 -22.37
C PRO A 410 1.15 -17.24 -22.15
N ARG A 411 1.12 -15.91 -22.34
CA ARG A 411 -0.10 -15.10 -22.17
C ARG A 411 -1.25 -15.56 -23.07
N GLU A 412 -0.93 -15.90 -24.32
CA GLU A 412 -1.87 -16.31 -25.36
C GLU A 412 -2.62 -17.59 -24.98
N SER A 413 -2.05 -18.39 -24.09
CA SER A 413 -2.67 -19.64 -23.62
C SER A 413 -3.92 -19.41 -22.77
N LEU A 414 -4.10 -18.23 -22.18
CA LEU A 414 -5.30 -17.89 -21.39
C LEU A 414 -6.43 -17.30 -22.24
N THR A 415 -6.12 -16.69 -23.38
CA THR A 415 -7.10 -16.03 -24.25
C THR A 415 -7.65 -16.92 -25.37
N SER A 416 -7.01 -18.07 -25.62
CA SER A 416 -7.33 -18.95 -26.74
C SER A 416 -8.35 -20.06 -26.39
N SER A 417 -9.30 -19.77 -25.49
CA SER A 417 -10.33 -20.74 -25.02
C SER A 417 -11.72 -20.38 -25.53
#